data_AF-A0A936KUV9-F1
#
_entry.id   AF-A0A936KUV9-F1
#
_cell.length_a   1.000
_cell.length_b   1.000
_cell.length_c   1.000
_cell.angle_alpha   90.00
_cell.angle_beta   90.00
_cell.angle_gamma   90.00
#
_symmetry.space_group_name_H-M   'P 1'
#
loop_
_entity.id
_entity.type
_entity.pdbx_description
1 polymer ?
#
loop_
_entity_poly.entity_id
_entity_poly.type
_entity_poly.pdbx_seq_one_letter_code
_entity_poly.pdbx_strand_id
1 'polypeptide(L)'
;MSDLFVGRQPVLNRYKETIGYELLYRAMPTDSQAEFIDGTVATSQVLLNTLFEMGLDAIVGSHQAYINFTRDFLVKDDLIQLLAAIRTENFDPKRVVLEIVEDISLDDELIQALYRFKKSISKLHWMM
;
A
#
# COMPACT_ATOMS: atom_id res chain seq x y z
N MET A 1 -7.40 -15.78 -17.25
CA MET A 1 -7.16 -14.72 -16.26
C MET A 1 -6.37 -15.37 -15.15
N SER A 2 -5.25 -14.79 -14.74
CA SER A 2 -4.52 -15.25 -13.56
C SER A 2 -5.32 -14.85 -12.33
N ASP A 3 -5.66 -15.81 -11.48
CA ASP A 3 -6.29 -15.52 -10.20
C ASP A 3 -5.32 -14.72 -9.32
N LEU A 4 -5.85 -13.70 -8.63
CA LEU A 4 -5.10 -12.89 -7.67
C LEU A 4 -5.56 -13.26 -6.27
N PHE A 5 -4.61 -13.60 -5.40
CA PHE A 5 -4.89 -13.88 -4.00
C PHE A 5 -4.29 -12.79 -3.12
N VAL A 6 -5.09 -12.27 -2.19
CA VAL A 6 -4.69 -11.26 -1.22
C VAL A 6 -4.91 -11.81 0.18
N GLY A 7 -3.82 -11.99 0.93
CA GLY A 7 -3.86 -12.26 2.36
C GLY A 7 -4.09 -10.97 3.14
N ARG A 8 -4.85 -11.07 4.23
CA ARG A 8 -5.05 -9.98 5.21
C ARG A 8 -4.55 -10.41 6.58
N GLN A 9 -3.61 -9.66 7.12
CA GLN A 9 -3.04 -9.91 8.44
C GLN A 9 -3.44 -8.78 9.40
N PRO A 10 -4.13 -9.07 10.51
CA PRO A 10 -4.59 -8.02 11.42
C PRO A 10 -3.42 -7.34 12.14
N VAL A 11 -3.42 -6.01 12.11
CA VAL A 11 -2.54 -5.15 12.90
C VAL A 11 -3.28 -4.76 14.16
N LEU A 12 -2.70 -5.08 15.33
CA LEU A 12 -3.35 -4.88 16.63
C LEU A 12 -2.71 -3.71 17.39
N ASN A 13 -3.54 -2.94 18.11
CA ASN A 13 -3.03 -1.99 19.09
C ASN A 13 -2.61 -2.69 20.40
N ARG A 14 -2.11 -1.90 21.38
CA ARG A 14 -1.70 -2.41 22.71
C ARG A 14 -2.82 -3.11 23.51
N TYR A 15 -4.08 -2.92 23.11
CA TYR A 15 -5.26 -3.52 23.72
C TYR A 15 -5.75 -4.76 22.98
N LYS A 16 -5.00 -5.24 21.96
CA LYS A 16 -5.38 -6.35 21.07
C LYS A 16 -6.59 -6.05 20.19
N GLU A 17 -6.91 -4.79 19.97
CA GLU A 17 -7.97 -4.38 19.04
C GLU A 17 -7.36 -4.18 17.65
N THR A 18 -8.07 -4.65 16.62
CA THR A 18 -7.65 -4.48 15.23
C THR A 18 -7.75 -3.02 14.84
N ILE A 19 -6.63 -2.43 14.44
CA ILE A 19 -6.57 -1.06 13.91
C ILE A 19 -6.45 -1.03 12.38
N GLY A 20 -6.07 -2.16 11.79
CA GLY A 20 -5.86 -2.28 10.36
C GLY A 20 -5.56 -3.70 9.93
N TYR A 21 -5.35 -3.84 8.63
CA TYR A 21 -4.88 -5.08 8.02
C TYR A 21 -3.69 -4.79 7.13
N GLU A 22 -2.61 -5.52 7.32
CA GLU A 22 -1.53 -5.64 6.36
C GLU A 22 -2.00 -6.53 5.21
N LEU A 23 -1.84 -6.02 4.00
CA LEU A 23 -2.25 -6.68 2.78
C LEU A 23 -1.03 -7.30 2.12
N LEU A 24 -1.10 -8.62 1.94
CA LEU A 24 -0.02 -9.43 1.43
C LEU A 24 -0.46 -10.06 0.13
N TYR A 25 0.33 -9.86 -0.92
CA TYR A 25 0.15 -10.63 -2.14
C TYR A 25 0.44 -12.10 -1.88
N ARG A 26 -0.33 -12.97 -2.54
CA ARG A 26 -0.17 -14.42 -2.54
C ARG A 26 -0.22 -14.91 -3.98
N ALA A 27 0.78 -15.69 -4.39
CA ALA A 27 0.78 -16.31 -5.71
C ALA A 27 -0.22 -17.48 -5.75
N MET A 28 -0.34 -18.20 -4.64
CA MET A 28 -1.30 -19.29 -4.44
C MET A 28 -2.08 -19.12 -3.13
N PRO A 29 -3.33 -19.63 -3.06
CA PRO A 29 -4.14 -19.52 -1.84
C PRO A 29 -3.59 -20.34 -0.66
N THR A 30 -2.71 -21.31 -0.93
CA THR A 30 -2.04 -22.14 0.09
C THR A 30 -0.79 -21.47 0.70
N ASP A 31 -0.37 -20.34 0.17
CA ASP A 31 0.85 -19.67 0.61
C ASP A 31 0.65 -19.07 2.00
N SER A 32 1.35 -19.66 2.97
CA SER A 32 1.34 -19.20 4.36
C SER A 32 2.28 -18.00 4.59
N GLN A 33 3.25 -17.81 3.71
CA GLN A 33 4.19 -16.69 3.75
C GLN A 33 4.00 -15.77 2.56
N ALA A 34 4.37 -14.50 2.74
CA ALA A 34 4.54 -13.62 1.60
C ALA A 34 5.75 -14.14 0.84
N GLU A 35 5.52 -14.80 -0.30
CA GLU A 35 6.59 -15.03 -1.25
C GLU A 35 7.04 -13.66 -1.76
N PHE A 36 8.07 -13.11 -1.10
CA PHE A 36 8.85 -11.98 -1.61
C PHE A 36 9.70 -12.49 -2.77
N ILE A 37 9.05 -12.95 -3.84
CA ILE A 37 9.73 -13.22 -5.10
C ILE A 37 10.12 -11.85 -5.67
N ASP A 38 11.33 -11.83 -6.25
CA ASP A 38 12.10 -10.75 -6.88
C ASP A 38 11.35 -10.00 -8.03
N GLY A 39 10.11 -9.60 -7.77
CA GLY A 39 9.13 -8.95 -8.65
C GLY A 39 8.37 -7.84 -7.90
N THR A 40 9.05 -7.23 -6.94
CA THR A 40 8.50 -6.48 -5.81
C THR A 40 7.68 -5.24 -6.23
N VAL A 41 8.00 -4.61 -7.37
CA VAL A 41 7.23 -3.47 -7.94
C VAL A 41 5.90 -3.91 -8.54
N ALA A 42 5.88 -5.06 -9.23
CA ALA A 42 4.65 -5.60 -9.82
C ALA A 42 3.66 -5.98 -8.71
N THR A 43 4.15 -6.50 -7.58
CA THR A 43 3.35 -6.90 -6.43
C THR A 43 2.60 -5.74 -5.78
N SER A 44 3.29 -4.65 -5.43
CA SER A 44 2.64 -3.47 -4.82
C SER A 44 1.70 -2.77 -5.81
N GLN A 45 2.08 -2.68 -7.09
CA GLN A 45 1.23 -2.07 -8.13
C GLN A 45 -0.04 -2.89 -8.38
N VAL A 46 0.06 -4.22 -8.47
CA VAL A 46 -1.09 -5.11 -8.65
C VAL A 46 -2.01 -5.02 -7.45
N LEU A 47 -1.46 -5.10 -6.23
CA LEU A 47 -2.27 -5.03 -5.01
C LEU A 47 -2.99 -3.69 -4.88
N LEU A 48 -2.32 -2.60 -5.22
CA LEU A 48 -2.93 -1.27 -5.28
C LEU A 48 -4.02 -1.18 -6.36
N ASN A 49 -3.74 -1.59 -7.60
CA ASN A 49 -4.74 -1.60 -8.67
C ASN A 49 -6.00 -2.38 -8.25
N THR A 50 -5.83 -3.53 -7.61
CA THR A 50 -6.94 -4.33 -7.08
C THR A 50 -7.68 -3.63 -5.95
N LEU A 51 -6.98 -2.99 -5.01
CA LEU A 51 -7.62 -2.19 -3.97
C LEU A 51 -8.45 -1.04 -4.56
N PHE A 52 -7.98 -0.44 -5.65
CA PHE A 52 -8.69 0.63 -6.33
C PHE A 52 -9.91 0.14 -7.10
N GLU A 53 -9.81 -1.01 -7.78
CA GLU A 53 -10.92 -1.62 -8.50
C GLU A 53 -12.01 -2.17 -7.56
N MET A 54 -11.60 -2.83 -6.47
CA MET A 54 -12.52 -3.44 -5.50
C MET A 54 -13.03 -2.44 -4.44
N GLY A 55 -12.27 -1.37 -4.20
CA GLY A 55 -12.47 -0.44 -3.09
C GLY A 55 -11.88 -0.94 -1.77
N LEU A 56 -11.41 -0.02 -0.93
CA LEU A 56 -10.84 -0.35 0.39
C LEU A 56 -11.84 -1.08 1.29
N ASP A 57 -13.11 -0.70 1.24
CA ASP A 57 -14.15 -1.26 2.10
C ASP A 57 -14.36 -2.75 1.88
N ALA A 58 -14.24 -3.23 0.64
CA ALA A 58 -14.39 -4.63 0.29
C ALA A 58 -13.30 -5.52 0.91
N ILE A 59 -12.13 -4.95 1.23
CA ILE A 59 -10.94 -5.70 1.66
C ILE A 59 -10.68 -5.51 3.16
N VAL A 60 -10.71 -4.26 3.64
CA VAL A 60 -10.36 -3.90 5.02
C VAL A 60 -11.52 -3.32 5.85
N GLY A 61 -12.74 -3.25 5.30
CA GLY A 61 -13.90 -2.67 5.99
C GLY A 61 -13.68 -1.19 6.26
N SER A 62 -13.86 -0.70 7.48
CA SER A 62 -13.54 0.68 7.88
C SER A 62 -12.11 0.87 8.40
N HIS A 63 -11.30 -0.18 8.46
CA HIS A 63 -9.96 -0.13 9.03
C HIS A 63 -8.91 0.40 8.05
N GLN A 64 -7.69 0.64 8.54
CA GLN A 64 -6.56 1.02 7.68
C GLN A 64 -6.03 -0.18 6.89
N ALA A 65 -5.60 0.04 5.66
CA ALA A 65 -4.86 -0.90 4.84
C ALA A 65 -3.35 -0.57 4.94
N TYR A 66 -2.59 -1.50 5.49
CA TYR A 66 -1.14 -1.44 5.54
C TYR A 66 -0.61 -2.17 4.30
N ILE A 67 0.22 -1.50 3.51
CA ILE A 67 0.70 -2.03 2.23
C ILE A 67 2.22 -1.91 2.20
N ASN A 68 2.87 -3.01 1.90
CA ASN A 68 4.32 -3.05 1.72
C ASN A 68 4.72 -2.35 0.42
N PHE A 69 5.67 -1.43 0.54
CA PHE A 69 6.26 -0.71 -0.58
C PHE A 69 7.75 -0.97 -0.67
N THR A 70 8.19 -0.97 -1.92
CA THR A 70 9.57 -1.24 -2.30
C THR A 70 10.26 0.08 -2.55
N ARG A 71 11.59 0.09 -2.45
CA ARG A 71 12.40 1.26 -2.81
C ARG A 71 12.02 1.81 -4.16
N ASP A 72 11.99 0.93 -5.15
CA ASP A 72 11.70 1.28 -6.54
C ASP A 72 10.34 1.95 -6.71
N PHE A 73 9.30 1.45 -6.02
CA PHE A 73 7.96 2.01 -6.09
C PHE A 73 7.88 3.42 -5.50
N LEU A 74 8.63 3.66 -4.42
CA LEU A 74 8.70 4.98 -3.78
C LEU A 74 9.51 5.97 -4.62
N VAL A 75 10.66 5.53 -5.14
CA VAL A 75 11.62 6.39 -5.86
C VAL A 75 11.09 6.82 -7.23
N LYS A 76 10.38 5.94 -7.96
CA LYS A 76 9.84 6.23 -9.30
C LYS A 76 8.64 7.19 -9.31
N ASP A 77 8.22 7.68 -8.14
CA ASP A 77 7.02 8.51 -7.95
C ASP A 77 5.72 7.84 -8.46
N ASP A 78 5.74 6.54 -8.76
CA ASP A 78 4.59 5.75 -9.26
C ASP A 78 3.41 5.85 -8.29
N LEU A 79 3.69 5.80 -6.97
CA LEU A 79 2.69 5.99 -5.93
C LEU A 79 1.99 7.35 -6.01
N ILE A 80 2.72 8.43 -6.28
CA ILE A 80 2.16 9.78 -6.35
C ILE A 80 1.26 9.90 -7.58
N GLN A 81 1.70 9.38 -8.73
CA GLN A 81 0.93 9.40 -9.97
C GLN A 81 -0.35 8.57 -9.83
N LEU A 82 -0.25 7.40 -9.23
CA LEU A 82 -1.36 6.49 -8.98
C LEU A 82 -2.40 7.11 -8.03
N LEU A 83 -1.96 7.70 -6.91
CA LEU A 83 -2.87 8.40 -5.99
C LEU A 83 -3.51 9.66 -6.61
N ALA A 84 -2.77 10.37 -7.47
CA ALA A 84 -3.31 11.52 -8.19
C ALA A 84 -4.36 11.12 -9.23
N ALA A 85 -4.14 10.00 -9.92
CA ALA A 85 -5.07 9.46 -10.92
C ALA A 85 -6.36 8.92 -10.31
N ILE A 86 -6.34 8.52 -9.03
CA ILE A 86 -7.43 7.76 -8.39
C ILE A 86 -8.17 8.60 -7.34
N ARG A 87 -8.23 9.92 -7.52
CA ARG A 87 -9.15 10.79 -6.78
C ARG A 87 -10.60 10.45 -7.17
N THR A 88 -11.15 9.44 -6.50
CA THR A 88 -12.56 9.01 -6.60
C THR A 88 -13.18 9.03 -5.22
N GLU A 89 -14.52 9.06 -5.15
CA GLU A 89 -15.27 9.16 -3.89
C GLU A 89 -15.03 7.99 -2.93
N ASN A 90 -14.48 6.88 -3.41
CA ASN A 90 -14.34 5.62 -2.67
C ASN A 90 -12.91 5.32 -2.21
N PHE A 91 -11.98 6.27 -2.35
CA PHE A 91 -10.60 6.09 -1.91
C PHE A 91 -10.16 7.23 -0.99
N ASP A 92 -10.06 6.95 0.31
CA ASP A 92 -9.48 7.86 1.29
C ASP A 92 -7.99 7.53 1.50
N PRO A 93 -7.06 8.37 1.02
CA PRO A 93 -5.62 8.13 1.19
C PRO A 93 -5.19 8.11 2.66
N LYS A 94 -5.99 8.64 3.61
CA LYS A 94 -5.71 8.54 5.06
C LYS A 94 -5.85 7.12 5.60
N ARG A 95 -6.55 6.26 4.87
CA ARG A 95 -6.76 4.86 5.24
C ARG A 95 -5.69 3.94 4.70
N VAL A 96 -4.71 4.45 3.96
CA VAL A 96 -3.57 3.68 3.47
C VAL A 96 -2.32 4.05 4.28
N VAL A 97 -1.70 3.04 4.87
CA VAL A 97 -0.42 3.16 5.57
C VAL A 97 0.65 2.48 4.73
N LEU A 98 1.70 3.23 4.40
CA LEU A 98 2.84 2.68 3.69
C LEU A 98 3.79 2.00 4.67
N GLU A 99 4.12 0.75 4.41
CA GLU A 99 5.16 0.03 5.14
C GLU A 99 6.41 -0.06 4.27
N ILE A 100 7.53 0.39 4.83
CA ILE A 100 8.84 0.28 4.23
C ILE A 100 9.48 -0.96 4.85
N VAL A 101 9.80 -1.96 4.02
CA VAL A 101 10.43 -3.21 4.49
C VAL A 101 11.84 -2.96 5.03
N GLU A 102 12.25 -3.77 6.01
CA GLU A 102 13.47 -3.55 6.83
C GLU A 102 14.78 -3.57 6.03
N ASP A 103 14.82 -4.27 4.90
CA ASP A 103 16.04 -4.47 4.09
C ASP A 103 16.22 -3.41 2.98
N ILE A 104 15.77 -2.19 3.24
CA ILE A 104 15.93 -1.07 2.31
C ILE A 104 17.17 -0.24 2.65
N SER A 105 18.01 0.03 1.65
CA SER A 105 19.09 1.01 1.81
C SER A 105 18.50 2.42 1.87
N LEU A 106 18.66 3.07 3.02
CA LEU A 106 18.30 4.48 3.21
C LEU A 106 19.36 5.37 2.55
N ASP A 107 19.01 5.98 1.43
CA ASP A 107 19.83 6.95 0.72
C ASP A 107 19.07 8.25 0.46
N ASP A 108 19.79 9.26 -0.04
CA ASP A 108 19.23 10.58 -0.31
C ASP A 108 18.07 10.54 -1.31
N GLU A 109 18.09 9.60 -2.26
CA GLU A 109 17.05 9.45 -3.27
C GLU A 109 15.72 8.99 -2.64
N LEU A 110 15.79 7.94 -1.82
CA LEU A 110 14.62 7.44 -1.08
C LEU A 110 14.09 8.49 -0.09
N ILE A 111 14.98 9.17 0.63
CA ILE A 111 14.58 10.26 1.55
C ILE A 111 13.85 11.37 0.79
N GLN A 112 14.38 11.80 -0.35
CA GLN A 112 13.72 12.81 -1.18
C GLN A 112 12.37 12.34 -1.70
N ALA A 113 12.25 11.07 -2.11
CA ALA A 113 10.98 10.48 -2.53
C ALA A 113 9.93 10.52 -1.42
N LEU A 114 10.29 10.14 -0.19
CA LEU A 114 9.41 10.22 0.97
C LEU A 114 8.97 11.67 1.28
N TYR A 115 9.88 12.65 1.13
CA TYR A 115 9.52 14.07 1.26
C TYR A 115 8.53 14.53 0.19
N ARG A 116 8.75 14.16 -1.08
CA ARG A 116 7.82 14.47 -2.18
C ARG A 116 6.45 13.85 -1.91
N PHE A 117 6.42 12.60 -1.49
CA PHE A 117 5.20 11.88 -1.15
C PHE A 117 4.43 12.54 0.00
N LYS A 118 5.10 12.83 1.12
CA LYS A 118 4.48 13.52 2.26
C LYS A 118 3.88 14.86 1.85
N LYS A 119 4.60 15.64 1.02
CA LYS A 119 4.11 16.93 0.50
C LYS A 119 2.90 16.76 -0.42
N SER A 120 2.86 15.70 -1.24
CA SER A 120 1.73 15.37 -2.09
C SER A 120 0.47 15.09 -1.26
N ILE A 121 0.56 14.23 -0.23
CA ILE A 121 -0.56 13.97 0.70
C ILE A 121 -0.98 15.22 1.46
N SER A 122 -0.02 16.05 1.87
CA SER A 122 -0.32 17.32 2.56
C SER A 122 -1.05 18.32 1.65
N LYS A 123 -0.71 18.35 0.36
CA LYS A 123 -1.41 19.13 -0.68
C LYS A 123 -2.77 18.53 -1.07
N LEU A 124 -2.94 17.21 -0.93
CA LEU A 124 -4.24 16.55 -1.04
C LEU A 124 -5.25 17.04 0.02
N HIS A 125 -4.81 17.81 1.02
CA HIS A 125 -5.65 18.40 2.07
C HIS A 125 -6.10 19.86 1.87
N TRP A 126 -5.90 20.47 0.70
CA TRP A 126 -6.40 21.83 0.46
C TRP A 126 -7.09 21.97 -0.91
N MET A 127 -8.37 21.63 -0.93
CA MET A 127 -9.38 22.39 -1.66
C MET A 127 -10.37 22.85 -0.60
N MET A 128 -10.36 24.15 -0.29
CA MET A 128 -11.54 24.82 0.25
C MET A 128 -12.65 24.79 -0.80
#